data_AF-A0A1W9I1Q6-F1
#
_entry.id   AF-A0A1W9I1Q6-F1
#
_cell.length_a   1.000
_cell.length_b   1.000
_cell.length_c   1.000
_cell.angle_alpha   90.00
_cell.angle_beta   90.00
_cell.angle_gamma   90.00
#
_symmetry.space_group_name_H-M   'P 1'
#
loop_
_entity.id
_entity.type
_entity.pdbx_description
1 polymer ?
#
loop_
_entity_poly.entity_id
_entity_poly.type
_entity_poly.pdbx_seq_one_letter_code
_entity_poly.pdbx_strand_id
1 'polypeptide(L)'
;MFRFGFKLLVVFSLVMLAACSRHWREGDPGITDEELQPKVMEALQLAANQADAERFKQLFSDQNATVFYAESGSAMGPAQNVTAMYSWDFLSGQGAQSFAPETIEKSRVIFIDIPYEDRIQNAILFDITVGGQHIVKIYFNDKNSTDVEPTFFDNGEFVSQMSSSDGSHILLRSFDTDDDVLQSVIQLEVYTWDVDGTELLNGKVTTLVGFEP
;
A
#
# COMPACT_ATOMS: atom_id res chain seq x y z
N MET A 1 48.85 62.85 -8.56
CA MET A 1 48.10 63.17 -9.79
C MET A 1 47.13 62.01 -10.03
N PHE A 2 45.82 62.32 -10.05
CA PHE A 2 44.62 61.59 -10.50
C PHE A 2 44.56 60.03 -10.45
N ARG A 3 43.65 59.38 -9.68
CA ARG A 3 42.17 59.27 -9.74
C ARG A 3 41.63 58.19 -10.72
N PHE A 4 40.74 57.33 -10.17
CA PHE A 4 39.69 56.49 -10.80
C PHE A 4 40.13 55.24 -11.62
N GLY A 5 39.46 54.08 -11.55
CA GLY A 5 38.17 53.79 -10.90
C GLY A 5 37.76 52.30 -10.90
N PHE A 6 37.06 51.95 -9.82
CA PHE A 6 35.85 51.12 -9.69
C PHE A 6 35.29 50.36 -10.92
N LYS A 7 35.18 49.03 -10.78
CA LYS A 7 34.03 48.15 -11.13
C LYS A 7 34.17 46.92 -10.20
N LEU A 8 33.45 46.76 -9.09
CA LEU A 8 32.02 46.47 -8.88
C LEU A 8 31.47 45.38 -9.82
N LEU A 9 31.09 44.25 -9.23
CA LEU A 9 29.74 43.64 -9.24
C LEU A 9 29.72 42.12 -9.55
N VAL A 10 29.29 41.33 -8.54
CA VAL A 10 28.47 40.09 -8.60
C VAL A 10 29.11 38.87 -9.30
N VAL A 11 29.27 37.72 -8.66
CA VAL A 11 28.28 36.62 -8.50
C VAL A 11 28.63 35.88 -7.19
N PHE A 12 27.96 36.13 -6.06
CA PHE A 12 26.69 35.52 -5.62
C PHE A 12 26.60 34.00 -5.84
N SER A 13 26.65 33.27 -4.72
CA SER A 13 26.03 31.94 -4.56
C SER A 13 26.67 30.75 -5.27
N LEU A 14 27.54 30.04 -4.55
CA LEU A 14 27.61 28.58 -4.65
C LEU A 14 27.85 27.98 -3.26
N VAL A 15 26.99 28.35 -2.30
CA VAL A 15 26.62 27.41 -1.26
C VAL A 15 25.74 26.41 -1.99
N MET A 16 26.32 25.29 -2.43
CA MET A 16 25.53 24.13 -2.81
C MET A 16 24.81 23.67 -1.55
N LEU A 17 23.62 24.21 -1.36
CA LEU A 17 22.51 23.51 -0.76
C LEU A 17 22.36 22.19 -1.54
N ALA A 18 23.13 21.19 -1.15
CA ALA A 18 22.59 19.84 -1.07
C ALA A 18 21.59 19.80 0.10
N ALA A 19 20.60 20.70 0.04
CA ALA A 19 19.30 20.34 0.54
C ALA A 19 18.81 19.36 -0.52
N CYS A 20 19.06 18.08 -0.27
CA CYS A 20 18.25 17.03 -0.86
C CYS A 20 16.83 17.56 -0.82
N SER A 21 16.24 17.78 -2.00
CA SER A 21 14.82 17.93 -2.12
C SER A 21 14.23 16.59 -1.70
N ARG A 22 14.16 16.36 -0.38
CA ARG A 22 13.05 15.62 0.20
C ARG A 22 11.87 16.51 -0.12
N HIS A 23 11.34 16.36 -1.33
CA HIS A 23 10.05 16.90 -1.67
C HIS A 23 9.16 16.26 -0.62
N TRP A 24 8.69 17.08 0.31
CA TRP A 24 7.86 16.65 1.40
C TRP A 24 6.67 15.94 0.75
N ARG A 25 6.65 14.62 0.82
CA ARG A 25 5.42 13.83 0.77
C ARG A 25 4.68 14.29 2.02
N GLU A 26 3.94 15.40 1.91
CA GLU A 26 3.06 15.87 2.97
C GLU A 26 2.02 14.76 3.14
N GLY A 27 2.30 13.86 4.09
CA GLY A 27 1.35 12.85 4.52
C GLY A 27 0.03 13.53 4.82
N ASP A 28 -1.03 12.97 4.25
CA ASP A 28 -2.41 13.35 4.52
C ASP A 28 -2.63 13.50 6.05
N PRO A 29 -3.33 14.52 6.55
CA PRO A 29 -3.18 15.06 7.92
C PRO A 29 -3.79 14.20 9.04
N GLY A 30 -4.03 12.91 8.80
CA GLY A 30 -4.75 12.02 9.72
C GLY A 30 -3.89 11.01 10.48
N ILE A 31 -2.68 10.69 10.01
CA ILE A 31 -1.81 9.70 10.66
C ILE A 31 -0.33 10.02 10.40
N THR A 32 0.47 9.90 11.45
CA THR A 32 1.94 10.07 11.43
C THR A 32 2.66 8.73 11.35
N ASP A 33 3.93 8.72 10.95
CA ASP A 33 4.79 7.52 10.95
C ASP A 33 4.81 6.84 12.34
N GLU A 34 4.86 7.64 13.40
CA GLU A 34 4.85 7.20 14.79
C GLU A 34 3.55 6.48 15.18
N GLU A 35 2.43 6.83 14.54
CA GLU A 35 1.11 6.22 14.75
C GLU A 35 0.88 5.01 13.86
N LEU A 36 1.60 4.89 12.74
CA LEU A 36 1.45 3.77 11.79
C LEU A 36 1.96 2.47 12.39
N GLN A 37 3.19 2.46 12.92
CA GLN A 37 3.82 1.27 13.48
C GLN A 37 2.94 0.51 14.50
N PRO A 38 2.39 1.16 15.56
CA PRO A 38 1.55 0.44 16.53
C PRO A 38 0.29 -0.15 15.89
N LYS A 39 -0.31 0.50 14.89
CA LYS A 39 -1.49 -0.02 14.18
C LYS A 39 -1.15 -1.23 13.31
N VAL A 40 -0.01 -1.22 12.63
CA VAL A 40 0.45 -2.40 11.86
C VAL A 40 0.73 -3.56 12.81
N MET A 41 1.42 -3.32 13.94
CA MET A 41 1.71 -4.38 14.92
C MET A 41 0.43 -4.95 15.57
N GLU A 42 -0.56 -4.11 15.87
CA GLU A 42 -1.87 -4.55 16.35
C GLU A 42 -2.54 -5.52 15.36
N ALA A 43 -2.59 -5.15 14.07
CA ALA A 43 -3.20 -6.01 13.05
C ALA A 43 -2.46 -7.34 12.90
N LEU A 44 -1.12 -7.32 12.91
CA LEU A 44 -0.31 -8.53 12.79
C LEU A 44 -0.47 -9.49 13.97
N GLN A 45 -0.69 -8.98 15.19
CA GLN A 45 -0.99 -9.83 16.36
C GLN A 45 -2.32 -10.58 16.21
N LEU A 46 -3.26 -10.04 15.43
CA LEU A 46 -4.58 -10.62 15.19
C LEU A 46 -4.61 -11.54 13.95
N ALA A 47 -3.53 -11.61 13.18
CA ALA A 47 -3.42 -12.49 12.02
C ALA A 47 -3.52 -13.98 12.40
N ALA A 48 -4.36 -14.72 11.69
CA ALA A 48 -4.55 -16.15 11.94
C ALA A 48 -3.27 -16.96 11.63
N ASN A 49 -2.53 -16.59 10.58
CA ASN A 49 -1.26 -17.20 10.24
C ASN A 49 -0.08 -16.34 10.74
N GLN A 50 0.57 -16.81 11.80
CA GLN A 50 1.69 -16.10 12.43
C GLN A 50 2.97 -16.12 11.59
N ALA A 51 3.16 -17.10 10.69
CA ALA A 51 4.30 -17.09 9.77
C ALA A 51 4.17 -15.99 8.72
N ASP A 52 2.96 -15.81 8.17
CA ASP A 52 2.65 -14.71 7.26
C ASP A 52 2.78 -13.36 7.98
N ALA A 53 2.33 -13.26 9.24
CA ALA A 53 2.46 -12.04 10.03
C ALA A 53 3.93 -11.63 10.25
N GLU A 54 4.79 -12.58 10.62
CA GLU A 54 6.22 -12.33 10.82
C GLU A 54 6.90 -11.97 9.50
N ARG A 55 6.52 -12.61 8.40
CA ARG A 55 7.02 -12.26 7.06
C ARG A 55 6.59 -10.84 6.66
N PHE A 56 5.33 -10.47 6.85
CA PHE A 56 4.85 -9.13 6.56
C PHE A 56 5.58 -8.08 7.40
N LYS A 57 5.82 -8.37 8.68
CA LYS A 57 6.61 -7.52 9.58
C LYS A 57 8.03 -7.26 9.08
N GLN A 58 8.67 -8.27 8.49
CA GLN A 58 10.00 -8.11 7.90
C GLN A 58 9.98 -7.16 6.70
N LEU A 59 8.99 -7.30 5.80
CA LEU A 59 8.82 -6.37 4.67
C LEU A 59 8.48 -4.95 5.14
N PHE A 60 7.64 -4.82 6.17
CA PHE A 60 7.29 -3.53 6.77
C PHE A 60 8.50 -2.81 7.38
N SER A 61 9.51 -3.55 7.83
CA SER A 61 10.73 -3.00 8.41
C SER A 61 11.84 -2.79 7.38
N ASP A 62 11.59 -3.07 6.10
CA ASP A 62 12.57 -2.86 5.03
C ASP A 62 12.71 -1.37 4.72
N GLN A 63 13.94 -0.86 4.70
CA GLN A 63 14.23 0.56 4.46
C GLN A 63 13.95 1.00 3.02
N ASN A 64 13.72 0.06 2.11
CA ASN A 64 13.36 0.34 0.72
C ASN A 64 11.86 0.19 0.46
N ALA A 65 11.07 -0.11 1.50
CA ALA A 65 9.62 -0.22 1.37
C ALA A 65 8.98 1.16 1.29
N THR A 66 8.00 1.31 0.40
CA THR A 66 6.94 2.31 0.55
C THR A 66 5.72 1.62 1.15
N VAL A 67 5.22 2.14 2.27
CA VAL A 67 4.05 1.60 2.96
C VAL A 67 2.85 2.49 2.69
N PHE A 68 1.87 1.96 1.99
CA PHE A 68 0.59 2.59 1.71
C PHE A 68 -0.44 2.20 2.78
N TYR A 69 -1.14 3.18 3.34
CA TYR A 69 -2.05 2.96 4.46
C TYR A 69 -3.41 3.63 4.26
N ALA A 70 -4.47 2.94 4.71
CA ALA A 70 -5.83 3.48 4.81
C ALA A 70 -6.59 2.85 5.99
N GLU A 71 -7.39 3.64 6.73
CA GLU A 71 -8.24 3.14 7.83
C GLU A 71 -9.50 3.99 8.03
N SER A 72 -10.66 3.34 8.22
CA SER A 72 -11.97 3.99 8.38
C SER A 72 -12.31 4.46 9.81
N GLY A 73 -11.33 4.56 10.70
CA GLY A 73 -11.55 4.52 12.16
C GLY A 73 -11.57 5.85 12.92
N SER A 74 -11.26 7.00 12.31
CA SER A 74 -11.44 8.31 12.99
C SER A 74 -11.31 9.55 12.11
N ALA A 75 -10.59 9.49 10.98
CA ALA A 75 -10.38 10.65 10.09
C ALA A 75 -11.06 10.51 8.71
N MET A 76 -11.17 9.29 8.17
CA MET A 76 -11.57 9.05 6.77
C MET A 76 -13.06 8.71 6.57
N GLY A 77 -13.87 8.78 7.64
CA GLY A 77 -15.30 8.50 7.59
C GLY A 77 -15.63 6.99 7.60
N PRO A 78 -16.87 6.60 7.24
CA PRO A 78 -17.30 5.20 7.28
C PRO A 78 -16.45 4.29 6.38
N ALA A 79 -16.43 2.98 6.66
CA ALA A 79 -15.63 1.99 5.91
C ALA A 79 -15.84 2.07 4.38
N GLN A 80 -17.05 2.36 3.93
CA GLN A 80 -17.37 2.46 2.50
C GLN A 80 -16.70 3.65 1.81
N ASN A 81 -16.26 4.67 2.55
CA ASN A 81 -15.49 5.79 1.99
C ASN A 81 -14.03 5.41 1.73
N VAL A 82 -13.49 4.43 2.47
CA VAL A 82 -12.09 3.97 2.39
C VAL A 82 -11.96 2.73 1.50
N THR A 83 -12.89 1.79 1.65
CA THR A 83 -12.95 0.54 0.91
C THR A 83 -14.34 0.39 0.32
N ALA A 84 -14.49 0.83 -0.93
CA ALA A 84 -15.70 0.66 -1.71
C ALA A 84 -15.70 -0.75 -2.34
N MET A 85 -15.94 -1.75 -1.51
CA MET A 85 -16.00 -3.16 -1.91
C MET A 85 -17.43 -3.60 -2.24
N TYR A 86 -17.60 -4.29 -3.37
CA TYR A 86 -18.80 -5.05 -3.72
C TYR A 86 -18.86 -6.39 -2.99
N SER A 87 -17.70 -7.03 -2.78
CA SER A 87 -17.57 -8.30 -2.06
C SER A 87 -16.28 -8.34 -1.25
N TRP A 88 -16.33 -9.05 -0.12
CA TRP A 88 -15.20 -9.37 0.75
C TRP A 88 -14.89 -10.87 0.80
N ASP A 89 -15.45 -11.65 -0.13
CA ASP A 89 -15.32 -13.11 -0.12
C ASP A 89 -13.87 -13.57 -0.22
N PHE A 90 -12.98 -12.75 -0.81
CA PHE A 90 -11.54 -13.03 -0.84
C PHE A 90 -10.93 -13.11 0.58
N LEU A 91 -11.49 -12.41 1.57
CA LEU A 91 -11.06 -12.51 2.96
C LEU A 91 -11.47 -13.83 3.61
N SER A 92 -12.60 -14.39 3.20
CA SER A 92 -12.98 -15.73 3.63
C SER A 92 -12.00 -16.74 3.03
N GLY A 93 -11.43 -17.63 3.85
CA GLY A 93 -10.72 -18.79 3.33
C GLY A 93 -11.67 -19.65 2.47
N GLN A 94 -11.15 -20.62 1.73
CA GLN A 94 -11.95 -21.47 0.85
C GLN A 94 -13.23 -22.01 1.55
N GLY A 95 -14.37 -21.37 1.30
CA GLY A 95 -15.70 -21.88 1.61
C GLY A 95 -16.46 -21.39 2.84
N ALA A 96 -16.09 -20.32 3.57
CA ALA A 96 -16.94 -19.92 4.71
C ALA A 96 -16.88 -18.43 5.07
N GLN A 97 -18.01 -17.76 4.84
CA GLN A 97 -18.45 -16.46 5.35
C GLN A 97 -18.26 -15.28 4.37
N SER A 98 -19.33 -14.98 3.62
CA SER A 98 -19.44 -13.73 2.89
C SER A 98 -19.76 -12.59 3.86
N PHE A 99 -19.02 -11.48 3.76
CA PHE A 99 -19.27 -10.29 4.56
C PHE A 99 -19.98 -9.26 3.69
N ALA A 100 -21.22 -8.93 4.05
CA ALA A 100 -21.95 -7.88 3.38
C ALA A 100 -21.27 -6.51 3.68
N PRO A 101 -21.00 -5.65 2.68
CA PRO A 101 -20.26 -4.41 2.90
C PRO A 101 -20.83 -3.48 4.00
N GLU A 102 -22.13 -3.56 4.26
CA GLU A 102 -22.82 -2.81 5.32
C GLU A 102 -22.56 -3.33 6.74
N THR A 103 -22.03 -4.54 6.91
CA THR A 103 -21.70 -5.11 8.22
C THR A 103 -20.25 -4.83 8.65
N ILE A 104 -19.44 -4.25 7.77
CA ILE A 104 -18.07 -3.86 8.06
C ILE A 104 -18.08 -2.60 8.93
N GLU A 105 -17.69 -2.75 10.19
CA GLU A 105 -17.62 -1.67 11.19
C GLU A 105 -16.34 -0.84 11.01
N LYS A 106 -15.25 -1.51 10.63
CA LYS A 106 -13.93 -0.93 10.41
C LYS A 106 -13.24 -1.66 9.27
N SER A 107 -12.53 -0.93 8.44
CA SER A 107 -11.57 -1.48 7.49
C SER A 107 -10.24 -0.76 7.61
N ARG A 108 -9.17 -1.53 7.59
CA ARG A 108 -7.77 -1.09 7.54
C ARG A 108 -7.07 -1.87 6.43
N VAL A 109 -6.37 -1.15 5.57
CA VAL A 109 -5.55 -1.73 4.50
C VAL A 109 -4.13 -1.20 4.63
N ILE A 110 -3.16 -2.11 4.63
CA ILE A 110 -1.73 -1.80 4.59
C ILE A 110 -1.17 -2.49 3.36
N PHE A 111 -0.64 -1.72 2.42
CA PHE A 111 0.03 -2.25 1.23
C PHE A 111 1.50 -1.85 1.27
N ILE A 112 2.39 -2.80 1.04
CA ILE A 112 3.84 -2.61 1.02
C ILE A 112 4.27 -2.81 -0.42
N ASP A 113 4.99 -1.83 -0.95
CA ASP A 113 5.66 -1.88 -2.24
C ASP A 113 7.18 -1.76 -2.01
N ILE A 114 7.94 -2.77 -2.43
CA ILE A 114 9.41 -2.73 -2.40
C ILE A 114 9.90 -2.81 -3.85
N PRO A 115 10.16 -1.64 -4.48
CA PRO A 115 10.79 -1.58 -5.79
C PRO A 115 12.31 -1.78 -5.62
N TYR A 116 12.83 -2.95 -5.99
CA TYR A 116 14.28 -3.17 -6.10
C TYR A 116 14.60 -3.87 -7.43
N GLU A 117 15.69 -3.45 -8.10
CA GLU A 117 16.06 -3.80 -9.49
C GLU A 117 16.00 -5.32 -9.82
N ASP A 118 16.11 -6.18 -8.81
CA ASP A 118 16.04 -7.65 -8.96
C ASP A 118 14.94 -8.33 -8.11
N ARG A 119 14.17 -7.56 -7.33
CA ARG A 119 13.18 -8.08 -6.37
C ARG A 119 12.02 -7.09 -6.19
N ILE A 120 10.99 -7.22 -7.02
CA ILE A 120 9.69 -6.60 -6.71
C ILE A 120 9.02 -7.49 -5.66
N GLN A 121 8.87 -6.97 -4.44
CA GLN A 121 8.18 -7.65 -3.35
C GLN A 121 7.12 -6.75 -2.75
N ASN A 122 5.88 -7.18 -2.94
CA ASN A 122 4.69 -6.51 -2.50
C ASN A 122 3.93 -7.41 -1.53
N ALA A 123 3.32 -6.78 -0.55
CA ALA A 123 2.42 -7.46 0.36
C ALA A 123 1.23 -6.55 0.65
N ILE A 124 0.05 -7.14 0.85
CA ILE A 124 -1.12 -6.40 1.32
C ILE A 124 -1.74 -7.11 2.50
N LEU A 125 -2.12 -6.33 3.51
CA LEU A 125 -2.84 -6.77 4.69
C LEU A 125 -4.18 -6.06 4.72
N PHE A 126 -5.24 -6.86 4.77
CA PHE A 126 -6.61 -6.42 5.05
C PHE A 126 -6.97 -6.79 6.48
N ASP A 127 -7.38 -5.81 7.29
CA ASP A 127 -7.88 -5.98 8.66
C ASP A 127 -9.26 -5.34 8.72
N ILE A 128 -10.30 -6.17 8.81
CA ILE A 128 -11.69 -5.72 8.95
C ILE A 128 -12.26 -6.12 10.30
N THR A 129 -13.19 -5.31 10.80
CA THR A 129 -14.00 -5.65 11.98
C THR A 129 -15.45 -5.86 11.56
N VAL A 130 -16.01 -7.02 11.90
CA VAL A 130 -17.41 -7.39 11.62
C VAL A 130 -18.03 -8.03 12.84
N GLY A 131 -19.09 -7.45 13.39
CA GLY A 131 -19.75 -7.96 14.60
C GLY A 131 -18.80 -8.05 15.79
N GLY A 132 -17.88 -7.09 15.92
CA GLY A 132 -16.83 -7.08 16.94
C GLY A 132 -15.71 -8.13 16.77
N GLN A 133 -15.69 -8.89 15.68
CA GLN A 133 -14.60 -9.82 15.35
C GLN A 133 -13.63 -9.21 14.35
N HIS A 134 -12.33 -9.38 14.58
CA HIS A 134 -11.29 -9.00 13.63
C HIS A 134 -11.01 -10.13 12.65
N ILE A 135 -10.89 -9.77 11.38
CA ILE A 135 -10.51 -10.67 10.30
C ILE A 135 -9.32 -10.03 9.61
N VAL A 136 -8.17 -10.68 9.76
CA VAL A 136 -6.90 -10.23 9.20
C VAL A 136 -6.44 -11.23 8.15
N LYS A 137 -6.17 -10.74 6.95
CA LYS A 137 -5.65 -11.54 5.84
C LYS A 137 -4.49 -10.84 5.15
N ILE A 138 -3.47 -11.61 4.82
CA ILE A 138 -2.23 -11.11 4.24
C ILE A 138 -1.99 -11.83 2.92
N TYR A 139 -1.67 -11.08 1.87
CA TYR A 139 -1.25 -11.60 0.58
C TYR A 139 0.15 -11.13 0.23
N PHE A 140 0.88 -11.95 -0.52
CA PHE A 140 2.22 -11.68 -1.02
C PHE A 140 2.30 -11.95 -2.52
N ASN A 141 3.14 -11.21 -3.22
CA ASN A 141 3.41 -11.36 -4.66
C ASN A 141 4.72 -12.14 -4.94
N ASP A 142 5.15 -13.08 -4.11
CA ASP A 142 6.49 -13.66 -4.30
C ASP A 142 6.55 -14.77 -5.37
N LYS A 143 7.76 -15.02 -5.87
CA LYS A 143 8.09 -16.16 -6.75
C LYS A 143 7.78 -17.53 -6.15
N ASN A 144 7.53 -17.65 -4.85
CA ASN A 144 7.10 -18.92 -4.24
C ASN A 144 5.60 -19.17 -4.46
N SER A 145 4.86 -18.18 -4.97
CA SER A 145 3.42 -18.24 -5.15
C SER A 145 2.93 -18.22 -6.60
N THR A 146 3.71 -17.71 -7.56
CA THR A 146 3.32 -17.66 -8.98
C THR A 146 4.52 -17.88 -9.90
N ASP A 147 4.36 -18.73 -10.93
CA ASP A 147 5.38 -18.99 -11.98
C ASP A 147 5.51 -17.83 -13.01
N VAL A 148 4.71 -16.78 -12.88
CA VAL A 148 4.63 -15.60 -13.76
C VAL A 148 5.17 -14.37 -13.04
N GLU A 149 5.66 -13.37 -13.78
CA GLU A 149 6.04 -12.06 -13.23
C GLU A 149 4.94 -11.55 -12.29
N PRO A 150 5.20 -11.49 -10.97
CA PRO A 150 4.13 -11.31 -10.00
C PRO A 150 3.68 -9.84 -9.91
N THR A 151 4.49 -8.92 -10.44
CA THR A 151 4.16 -7.50 -10.55
C THR A 151 4.81 -6.92 -11.79
N PHE A 152 4.06 -6.10 -12.51
CA PHE A 152 4.54 -5.39 -13.68
C PHE A 152 3.78 -4.08 -13.85
N PHE A 153 4.36 -3.19 -14.66
CA PHE A 153 3.71 -1.99 -15.16
C PHE A 153 3.39 -2.18 -16.64
N ASP A 154 2.15 -1.92 -17.04
CA ASP A 154 1.72 -1.98 -18.44
C ASP A 154 0.84 -0.78 -18.77
N ASN A 155 1.21 0.02 -19.78
CA ASN A 155 0.46 1.19 -20.23
C ASN A 155 0.04 2.19 -19.12
N GLY A 156 0.91 2.41 -18.11
CA GLY A 156 0.64 3.29 -16.98
C GLY A 156 -0.22 2.66 -15.87
N GLU A 157 -0.41 1.34 -15.92
CA GLU A 157 -1.11 0.56 -14.91
C GLU A 157 -0.10 -0.28 -14.13
N PHE A 158 -0.11 -0.15 -12.80
CA PHE A 158 0.52 -1.11 -11.89
C PHE A 158 -0.39 -2.33 -11.75
N VAL A 159 0.18 -3.53 -11.91
CA VAL A 159 -0.54 -4.79 -11.75
C VAL A 159 0.24 -5.70 -10.82
N SER A 160 -0.38 -6.23 -9.76
CA SER A 160 0.23 -7.20 -8.84
C SER A 160 -0.67 -8.40 -8.60
N GLN A 161 -0.21 -9.58 -8.98
CA GLN A 161 -0.83 -10.86 -8.62
C GLN A 161 -0.33 -11.28 -7.24
N MET A 162 -1.24 -11.63 -6.34
CA MET A 162 -0.90 -11.96 -4.96
C MET A 162 -1.63 -13.22 -4.50
N SER A 163 -1.00 -13.92 -3.56
CA SER A 163 -1.55 -15.11 -2.94
C SER A 163 -1.42 -15.04 -1.42
N SER A 164 -2.31 -15.75 -0.75
CA SER A 164 -2.26 -15.99 0.69
C SER A 164 -1.93 -17.47 0.94
N SER A 165 -1.41 -17.80 2.13
CA SER A 165 -1.00 -19.16 2.50
C SER A 165 -2.13 -20.19 2.50
N ASP A 166 -3.38 -19.73 2.55
CA ASP A 166 -4.60 -20.55 2.41
C ASP A 166 -4.96 -20.89 0.95
N GLY A 167 -4.14 -20.45 -0.01
CA GLY A 167 -4.35 -20.67 -1.45
C GLY A 167 -5.38 -19.74 -2.07
N SER A 168 -5.83 -18.70 -1.36
CA SER A 168 -6.61 -17.64 -1.98
C SER A 168 -5.70 -16.70 -2.78
N HIS A 169 -6.24 -16.15 -3.87
CA HIS A 169 -5.50 -15.28 -4.78
C HIS A 169 -6.30 -14.00 -5.03
N ILE A 170 -5.58 -12.90 -5.17
CA ILE A 170 -6.14 -11.61 -5.61
C ILE A 170 -5.23 -11.00 -6.68
N LEU A 171 -5.81 -10.11 -7.48
CA LEU A 171 -5.09 -9.22 -8.37
C LEU A 171 -5.35 -7.78 -7.92
N LEU A 172 -4.27 -7.01 -7.78
CA LEU A 172 -4.32 -5.58 -7.50
C LEU A 172 -3.99 -4.79 -8.75
N ARG A 173 -4.73 -3.70 -8.98
CA ARG A 173 -4.46 -2.74 -10.05
C ARG A 173 -4.44 -1.32 -9.53
N SER A 174 -3.54 -0.48 -10.04
CA SER A 174 -3.54 0.98 -9.81
C SER A 174 -3.19 1.72 -11.08
N PHE A 175 -3.87 2.84 -11.34
CA PHE A 175 -3.54 3.77 -12.42
C PHE A 175 -2.80 5.01 -11.91
N ASP A 176 -2.58 5.11 -10.59
CA ASP A 176 -1.90 6.23 -9.95
C ASP A 176 -0.39 6.01 -10.00
N THR A 177 0.16 6.02 -11.22
CA THR A 177 1.58 5.77 -11.50
C THR A 177 2.27 7.01 -12.11
N ASP A 178 3.59 7.07 -12.00
CA ASP A 178 4.47 8.02 -12.67
C ASP A 178 5.78 7.28 -13.03
N ASP A 179 6.07 7.11 -14.33
CA ASP A 179 7.25 6.40 -14.85
C ASP A 179 7.57 5.06 -14.15
N ASP A 180 6.62 4.10 -14.20
CA ASP A 180 6.72 2.76 -13.58
C ASP A 180 6.93 2.77 -12.06
N VAL A 181 6.47 3.83 -11.38
CA VAL A 181 6.47 3.95 -9.93
C VAL A 181 5.07 4.34 -9.45
N LEU A 182 4.64 3.82 -8.30
CA LEU A 182 3.40 4.25 -7.65
C LEU A 182 3.53 5.66 -7.06
N GLN A 183 2.50 6.49 -7.24
CA GLN A 183 2.44 7.84 -6.67
C GLN A 183 2.32 7.80 -5.15
N SER A 184 2.48 8.96 -4.48
CA SER A 184 2.39 9.04 -3.01
C SER A 184 0.99 8.82 -2.44
N VAL A 185 -0.04 8.96 -3.27
CA VAL A 185 -1.42 8.63 -2.94
C VAL A 185 -1.97 7.79 -4.08
N ILE A 186 -2.50 6.62 -3.76
CA ILE A 186 -2.93 5.64 -4.76
C ILE A 186 -4.34 5.13 -4.47
N GLN A 187 -4.98 4.62 -5.51
CA GLN A 187 -6.15 3.75 -5.44
C GLN A 187 -5.72 2.33 -5.81
N LEU A 188 -6.31 1.34 -5.16
CA LEU A 188 -6.11 -0.07 -5.50
C LEU A 188 -7.45 -0.71 -5.83
N GLU A 189 -7.61 -1.14 -7.07
CA GLU A 189 -8.70 -2.05 -7.46
C GLU A 189 -8.32 -3.47 -7.07
N VAL A 190 -9.28 -4.21 -6.49
CA VAL A 190 -9.09 -5.58 -6.00
C VAL A 190 -9.95 -6.51 -6.83
N TYR A 191 -9.29 -7.48 -7.44
CA TYR A 191 -9.90 -8.51 -8.28
C TYR A 191 -9.66 -9.90 -7.69
N THR A 192 -10.57 -10.82 -7.97
CA THR A 192 -10.38 -12.28 -7.82
C THR A 192 -10.59 -12.97 -9.15
N TRP A 193 -10.38 -14.28 -9.19
CA TRP A 193 -10.76 -15.12 -10.33
C TRP A 193 -11.95 -16.00 -10.00
N ASP A 194 -12.86 -16.17 -10.95
CA ASP A 194 -13.88 -17.22 -10.86
C ASP A 194 -13.32 -18.60 -11.24
N VAL A 195 -14.18 -19.61 -11.18
CA VAL A 195 -13.82 -21.00 -11.50
C VAL A 195 -13.41 -21.22 -12.96
N ASP A 196 -13.78 -20.30 -13.85
CA ASP A 196 -13.45 -20.33 -15.28
C ASP A 196 -12.18 -19.51 -15.59
N GLY A 197 -11.57 -18.88 -14.57
CA GLY A 197 -10.38 -18.04 -14.69
C GLY A 197 -10.68 -16.61 -15.13
N THR A 198 -11.94 -16.17 -15.09
CA THR A 198 -12.33 -14.80 -15.39
C THR A 198 -12.07 -13.89 -14.20
N GLU A 199 -11.46 -12.73 -14.45
CA GLU A 199 -11.29 -11.70 -13.43
C GLU A 199 -12.63 -11.11 -13.02
N LEU A 200 -12.86 -11.05 -11.71
CA LEU A 200 -14.03 -10.43 -11.08
C LEU A 200 -13.56 -9.26 -10.22
N LEU A 201 -14.05 -8.05 -10.53
CA LEU A 201 -13.81 -6.87 -9.70
C LEU A 201 -14.59 -6.99 -8.39
N ASN A 202 -13.87 -7.06 -7.26
CA ASN A 202 -14.46 -7.07 -5.92
C ASN A 202 -14.62 -5.67 -5.34
N GLY A 203 -13.95 -4.67 -5.90
CA GLY A 203 -14.11 -3.25 -5.56
C GLY A 203 -12.78 -2.54 -5.49
N LYS A 204 -12.72 -1.48 -4.69
CA LYS A 204 -11.50 -0.66 -4.57
C LYS A 204 -11.24 -0.11 -3.18
N VAL A 205 -9.96 0.04 -2.87
CA VAL A 205 -9.46 0.89 -1.79
C VAL A 205 -9.26 2.28 -2.39
N THR A 206 -10.03 3.26 -1.90
CA THR A 206 -10.26 4.55 -2.57
C THR A 206 -9.13 5.55 -2.37
N THR A 207 -8.36 5.42 -1.30
CA THR A 207 -7.24 6.32 -0.98
C THR A 207 -6.31 5.58 -0.03
N LEU A 208 -5.11 5.22 -0.50
CA LEU A 208 -4.00 4.85 0.36
C LEU A 208 -2.91 5.90 0.26
N VAL A 209 -2.38 6.28 1.41
CA VAL A 209 -1.32 7.29 1.54
C VAL A 209 0.00 6.58 1.79
N GLY A 210 1.05 6.94 1.05
CA GLY A 210 2.39 6.35 1.15
C GLY A 210 3.24 6.95 2.27
N PHE A 211 3.94 6.08 2.98
CA PHE A 211 4.86 6.36 4.09
C PHE A 211 6.19 5.65 3.82
N GLU A 212 7.30 6.20 4.30
CA GLU A 212 8.61 5.56 4.28
C GLU A 212 8.97 5.17 5.72
N PRO A 213 9.23 3.87 6.01
CA PRO A 213 9.51 3.38 7.36
C PRO A 213 10.89 3.77 7.91
#